data_AF-A0A943EBG0-F1
#
_entry.id   AF-A0A943EBG0-F1
#
_cell.length_a   1.000
_cell.length_b   1.000
_cell.length_c   1.000
_cell.angle_alpha   90.00
_cell.angle_beta   90.00
_cell.angle_gamma   90.00
#
_symmetry.space_group_name_H-M   'P 1'
#
loop_
_entity.id
_entity.type
_entity.pdbx_description
1 polymer ?
#
loop_
_entity_poly.entity_id
_entity_poly.type
_entity_poly.pdbx_seq_one_letter_code
_entity_poly.pdbx_strand_id
1 'polypeptide(L)' 'MICNCPICGTLMGQKEQGIESKCICPACQHTCDICLGSGKMMEKGGPVPLDILMKYDNE' A
#
# COMPACT_ATOMS: atom_id res chain seq x y z
N MET A 1 -4.46 -5.58 9.48
CA MET A 1 -4.51 -5.76 8.01
C MET A 1 -3.84 -7.08 7.72
N ILE A 2 -4.53 -8.05 7.12
CA ILE A 2 -4.03 -9.41 6.95
C ILE A 2 -3.81 -9.65 5.46
N CYS A 3 -2.64 -10.13 5.06
CA CYS A 3 -2.33 -10.42 3.66
C CYS A 3 -2.01 -11.91 3.44
N ASN A 4 -2.25 -12.37 2.23
CA ASN A 4 -1.98 -13.72 1.76
C ASN A 4 -0.63 -13.73 1.05
N CYS A 5 0.17 -14.78 1.27
CA CYS A 5 1.43 -14.93 0.55
C CYS A 5 1.17 -15.18 -0.95
N PRO A 6 1.74 -14.38 -1.88
CA PRO A 6 1.53 -14.57 -3.31
C PRO A 6 2.18 -15.87 -3.85
N ILE A 7 3.12 -16.45 -3.10
CA ILE A 7 3.83 -17.68 -3.51
C ILE A 7 3.03 -18.93 -3.15
N CYS A 8 2.45 -18.96 -1.95
CA CYS A 8 1.91 -20.19 -1.37
C CYS A 8 0.50 -20.05 -0.77
N GLY A 9 -0.11 -18.86 -0.84
CA GLY A 9 -1.46 -18.58 -0.34
C GLY A 9 -1.61 -18.53 1.17
N THR A 10 -0.58 -18.92 1.93
CA THR A 10 -0.60 -18.91 3.40
C THR A 10 -0.79 -17.50 3.95
N LEU A 11 -1.58 -17.40 5.02
CA LEU A 11 -1.76 -16.18 5.80
C LEU A 11 -0.41 -15.69 6.35
N MET A 12 -0.07 -14.44 6.03
CA MET A 12 1.17 -13.82 6.48
C MET A 12 0.95 -13.09 7.80
N GLY A 13 1.95 -13.18 8.69
CA GLY A 13 1.97 -12.43 9.94
C GLY A 13 2.64 -11.09 9.75
N GLN A 14 2.01 -10.00 10.22
CA GLN A 14 2.64 -8.69 10.26
C GLN A 14 3.65 -8.65 11.41
N LYS A 15 4.89 -8.25 11.12
CA LYS A 15 5.91 -7.94 12.11
C LYS A 15 6.03 -6.43 12.22
N GLU A 16 5.56 -5.88 13.33
CA GLU A 16 5.58 -4.45 13.62
C GLU A 16 6.97 -4.04 14.11
N GLN A 17 7.71 -3.29 13.30
CA GLN A 17 8.96 -2.60 13.66
C GLN A 17 8.83 -1.10 13.40
N GLY A 18 7.69 -0.51 13.79
CA GLY A 18 7.38 0.89 13.52
C GLY A 18 7.29 1.16 12.02
N ILE A 19 8.12 2.07 11.52
CA ILE A 19 8.18 2.45 10.10
C ILE A 19 8.65 1.32 9.17
N GLU A 20 9.37 0.33 9.72
CA GLU A 20 9.85 -0.85 8.99
C GLU A 20 8.93 -2.06 9.20
N SER A 21 7.64 -1.82 9.34
CA SER A 21 6.67 -2.91 9.40
C SER A 21 6.75 -3.73 8.11
N LYS A 22 6.74 -5.06 8.25
CA LYS A 22 6.77 -6.00 7.12
C LYS A 22 5.92 -7.22 7.44
N CYS A 23 5.29 -7.78 6.43
CA CYS A 23 4.58 -9.05 6.55
C CYS A 23 5.53 -10.19 6.18
N ILE A 24 5.55 -11.26 6.99
CA ILE A 24 6.41 -12.42 6.78
C ILE A 24 5.53 -13.67 6.67
N CYS A 25 5.74 -14.45 5.61
CA CYS A 25 5.06 -15.72 5.41
C CYS A 25 5.71 -16.81 6.28
N PRO A 26 4.97 -17.48 7.17
CA PRO A 26 5.55 -18.52 8.03
C PRO A 26 5.91 -19.81 7.28
N ALA A 27 5.26 -20.10 6.15
CA ALA A 27 5.53 -21.32 5.37
C ALA A 27 6.73 -21.16 4.43
N CYS A 28 6.88 -19.97 3.85
CA CYS A 28 7.75 -19.74 2.69
C CYS A 28 8.84 -18.70 2.99
N GLN A 29 8.80 -18.06 4.17
CA GLN A 29 9.68 -16.96 4.60
C GLN A 29 9.69 -15.72 3.68
N HIS A 30 8.77 -15.67 2.72
CA HIS A 30 8.59 -14.51 1.86
C HIS A 30 8.18 -13.29 2.67
N THR A 31 8.79 -12.14 2.37
CA THR A 31 8.49 -10.86 3.03
C THR A 31 7.82 -9.90 2.06
N CYS A 32 6.76 -9.22 2.48
CA CYS A 32 6.11 -8.17 1.69
C CYS A 32 5.78 -6.93 2.54
N ASP A 33 5.88 -5.76 1.93
CA ASP A 33 5.59 -4.44 2.51
C ASP A 33 4.43 -3.72 1.78
N ILE A 34 3.94 -4.29 0.69
CA ILE A 34 2.88 -3.75 -0.18
C ILE A 34 1.57 -3.54 0.59
N CYS A 35 1.20 -4.50 1.41
CA CYS A 35 -0.03 -4.49 2.22
C CYS A 35 0.01 -3.50 3.39
N LEU A 36 1.15 -2.86 3.66
CA LEU A 36 1.32 -1.87 4.73
C LEU A 36 1.23 -0.43 4.21
N GLY A 37 0.95 -0.23 2.92
CA GLY A 37 0.89 1.10 2.30
C GLY A 37 2.27 1.75 2.08
N SER A 38 3.36 1.08 2.45
CA SER A 38 4.74 1.51 2.19
C SER A 38 5.19 1.22 0.75
N GLY A 39 4.51 0.29 0.07
CA GLY A 39 4.64 0.05 -1.36
C GLY A 39 4.00 1.19 -2.14
N LYS A 40 4.84 2.10 -2.64
CA LYS A 40 4.45 3.29 -3.41
C LYS A 40 3.32 3.03 -4.41
N MET A 41 2.13 3.58 -4.13
CA MET A 41 1.16 4.07 -5.12
C MET A 41 0.35 5.22 -4.53
N MET A 42 1.03 6.23 -3.98
CA MET A 42 0.50 7.59 -4.12
C MET A 42 1.22 8.13 -5.34
N GLU A 43 0.61 7.98 -6.51
CA GLU A 43 0.91 8.86 -7.62
C GLU A 43 0.75 10.26 -7.04
N LYS A 44 1.89 10.96 -6.84
CA LYS A 44 1.88 12.38 -6.49
C LYS A 44 0.86 13.02 -7.39
N GLY A 45 -0.12 13.71 -6.81
CA GLY A 45 -1.22 14.35 -7.50
C GLY A 45 -0.84 14.71 -8.93
N GLY A 46 -1.34 13.91 -9.88
CA GLY A 46 -1.36 14.33 -11.27
C GLY A 46 -2.08 15.67 -11.33
N PRO A 47 -1.80 16.50 -12.34
CA PRO A 47 -2.53 17.76 -12.51
C PRO A 47 -4.02 17.45 -12.39
N VAL A 48 -4.69 18.09 -11.42
CA VAL A 48 -6.15 18.05 -11.37
C VAL A 48 -6.64 18.41 -12.77
N PRO A 49 -7.50 17.59 -13.40
CA PRO A 49 -7.95 17.91 -14.73
C PRO A 49 -8.63 19.29 -14.68
N LEU A 50 -8.33 20.13 -15.69
CA LEU A 50 -8.65 21.57 -15.70
C LEU A 50 -10.15 21.83 -15.47
N ASP A 51 -10.98 20.87 -15.85
CA ASP A 51 -12.43 20.80 -15.62
C ASP A 51 -12.85 20.83 -14.13
N ILE A 52 -11.96 20.53 -13.18
CA ILE A 52 -12.21 20.67 -11.72
C ILE A 52 -11.79 22.06 -11.21
N LEU A 53 -10.69 22.63 -11.72
CA LEU A 53 -10.20 23.94 -11.28
C LEU A 53 -11.16 25.07 -11.69
N MET A 54 -11.78 24.97 -12.87
CA MET A 54 -12.73 25.97 -13.38
C MET A 54 -14.04 26.04 -12.57
N LYS A 55 -14.34 25.05 -11.71
CA LYS A 55 -15.53 25.09 -10.84
C LYS A 55 -15.31 25.82 -9.52
N TYR A 56 -14.06 26.07 -9.12
CA TYR A 56 -13.73 26.72 -7.84
C TYR A 56 -13.61 28.25 -7.93
N ASP A 57 -13.53 28.81 -9.14
CA ASP A 57 -13.47 30.28 -9.37
C ASP A 57 -14.85 30.91 -9.60
N ASN A 58 -15.93 30.17 -9.34
CA ASN A 58 -17.30 30.67 -9.45
C ASN A 58 -18.05 30.51 -8.12
N GLU A 59 -17.54 31.14 -7.07
CA GLU A 59 -18.33 31.60 -5.91
C GLU A 59 -18.16 33.12 -5.76
#